data_AF-A0A7Y9GB37-F1
#
_entry.id   AF-A0A7Y9GB37-F1
#
_cell.length_a   1.000
_cell.length_b   1.000
_cell.length_c   1.000
_cell.angle_alpha   90.00
_cell.angle_beta   90.00
_cell.angle_gamma   90.00
#
_symmetry.space_group_name_H-M   'P 1'
#
loop_
_entity.id
_entity.type
_entity.pdbx_description
1 polymer ?
#
loop_
_entity_poly.entity_id
_entity_poly.type
_entity_poly.pdbx_seq_one_letter_code
_entity_poly.pdbx_strand_id
1 'polypeptide(L)'
;MAALRATSAHVVALDARFGGRDLMGTAVRAAHAGRTAHTRFAGSRGVPAAAAEDQQIAGWIAFDDERQDLSRQMSLEALLTARATGNRSMEQYILGRLAMRDVHIHRPTEAAQICRAALDDGAPGAARTMFTLRAARAAAQMGEDTPALDLIEETRSRHLEGPRTHDPAWAWWLTEAEIAWHHAMIYTDTGRWDRAIERFTAACERPDEYAWASRISQASLREPARQLTASD
;
A
#
# COMPACT_ATOMS: atom_id res chain seq x y z
N MET A 1 8.09 18.80 1.33
CA MET A 1 9.01 17.83 1.95
C MET A 1 8.68 17.60 3.43
N ALA A 2 8.78 18.61 4.31
CA ALA A 2 8.40 18.47 5.74
C ALA A 2 6.88 18.22 5.95
N ALA A 3 6.03 18.87 5.15
CA ALA A 3 4.58 18.70 5.21
C ALA A 3 4.12 17.26 4.86
N LEU A 4 4.75 16.61 3.89
CA LEU A 4 4.39 15.26 3.43
C LEU A 4 4.64 14.18 4.51
N ARG A 5 5.78 14.32 5.22
CA ARG A 5 6.12 13.46 6.37
C ARG A 5 5.18 13.71 7.53
N ALA A 6 4.87 14.98 7.84
CA ALA A 6 3.98 15.34 8.94
C ALA A 6 2.56 14.81 8.72
N THR A 7 1.99 14.95 7.53
CA THR A 7 0.60 14.54 7.27
C THR A 7 0.45 13.02 7.14
N SER A 8 1.39 12.33 6.47
CA SER A 8 1.34 10.86 6.35
C SER A 8 1.58 10.18 7.70
N ALA A 9 2.55 10.67 8.48
CA ALA A 9 2.77 10.16 9.85
C ALA A 9 1.61 10.51 10.77
N HIS A 10 0.93 11.64 10.56
CA HIS A 10 -0.24 12.02 11.35
C HIS A 10 -1.46 11.13 11.04
N VAL A 11 -1.71 10.78 9.78
CA VAL A 11 -2.79 9.86 9.41
C VAL A 11 -2.51 8.44 9.92
N VAL A 12 -1.27 7.97 9.81
CA VAL A 12 -0.84 6.68 10.39
C VAL A 12 -0.95 6.69 11.93
N ALA A 13 -0.63 7.81 12.57
CA ALA A 13 -0.80 7.98 14.01
C ALA A 13 -2.27 8.09 14.44
N LEU A 14 -3.14 8.67 13.59
CA LEU A 14 -4.58 8.75 13.83
C LEU A 14 -5.25 7.38 13.63
N ASP A 15 -4.88 6.64 12.59
CA ASP A 15 -5.33 5.26 12.36
C ASP A 15 -4.93 4.34 13.52
N ALA A 16 -3.67 4.43 13.95
CA ALA A 16 -3.16 3.73 15.12
C ALA A 16 -3.90 4.02 16.43
N ARG A 17 -4.57 5.18 16.53
CA ARG A 17 -5.17 5.69 17.77
C ARG A 17 -6.69 5.58 17.82
N PHE A 18 -7.38 5.60 16.68
CA PHE A 18 -8.85 5.72 16.64
C PHE A 18 -9.58 4.55 15.97
N GLY A 19 -8.88 3.64 15.29
CA GLY A 19 -9.46 2.43 14.72
C GLY A 19 -10.51 2.70 13.63
N GLY A 20 -10.08 2.74 12.37
CA GLY A 20 -10.85 2.55 11.12
C GLY A 20 -12.11 3.40 10.86
N ARG A 21 -13.12 3.34 11.73
CA ARG A 21 -14.51 3.74 11.40
C ARG A 21 -14.77 5.26 11.39
N ASP A 22 -14.06 6.08 12.16
CA ASP A 22 -14.24 7.56 12.17
C ASP A 22 -13.31 8.30 11.18
N LEU A 23 -12.28 7.63 10.66
CA LEU A 23 -11.29 8.23 9.75
C LEU A 23 -11.81 8.38 8.32
N MET A 24 -12.63 7.43 7.86
CA MET A 24 -13.13 7.39 6.48
C MET A 24 -13.89 8.67 6.09
N GLY A 25 -14.87 9.06 6.92
CA GLY A 25 -15.69 10.24 6.64
C GLY A 25 -14.86 11.52 6.57
N THR A 26 -13.81 11.61 7.40
CA THR A 26 -12.90 12.76 7.44
C THR A 26 -11.95 12.77 6.25
N ALA A 27 -11.38 11.62 5.87
CA ALA A 27 -10.50 11.49 4.72
C ALA A 27 -11.20 11.78 3.39
N VAL A 28 -12.43 11.27 3.21
CA VAL A 28 -13.24 11.54 2.00
C VAL A 28 -13.59 13.03 1.90
N ARG A 29 -13.94 13.69 3.01
CA ARG A 29 -14.19 15.14 3.03
C ARG A 29 -12.95 15.94 2.69
N ALA A 30 -11.78 15.57 3.22
CA ALA A 30 -10.50 16.20 2.89
C ALA A 30 -10.18 16.08 1.40
N ALA A 31 -10.30 14.87 0.82
CA ALA A 31 -10.11 14.66 -0.62
C ALA A 31 -11.08 15.47 -1.48
N HIS A 32 -12.34 15.62 -1.06
CA HIS A 32 -13.31 16.46 -1.76
C HIS A 32 -12.99 17.95 -1.67
N ALA A 33 -12.56 18.43 -0.50
CA ALA A 33 -12.09 19.80 -0.31
C ALA A 33 -10.85 20.09 -1.17
N GLY A 34 -9.88 19.17 -1.21
CA GLY A 34 -8.68 19.24 -2.05
C GLY A 34 -9.01 19.35 -3.54
N ARG A 35 -9.94 18.54 -4.05
CA ARG A 35 -10.46 18.66 -5.44
C ARG A 35 -11.07 20.02 -5.73
N THR A 36 -11.89 20.52 -4.80
CA THR A 36 -12.54 21.83 -4.94
C THR A 36 -11.51 22.95 -4.95
N ALA A 37 -10.44 22.83 -4.15
CA ALA A 37 -9.32 23.75 -4.17
C ALA A 37 -8.50 23.65 -5.46
N HIS A 38 -8.21 22.44 -5.96
CA HIS A 38 -7.50 22.24 -7.24
C HIS A 38 -8.25 22.86 -8.42
N THR A 39 -9.56 22.61 -8.52
CA THR A 39 -10.39 23.19 -9.59
C THR A 39 -10.47 24.72 -9.53
N ARG A 40 -10.47 25.31 -8.33
CA ARG A 40 -10.52 26.77 -8.16
C ARG A 40 -9.17 27.47 -8.27
N PHE A 41 -8.09 26.79 -7.92
CA PHE A 41 -6.74 27.37 -7.81
C PHE A 41 -5.70 26.60 -8.61
N ALA A 42 -6.08 26.04 -9.77
CA ALA A 42 -5.22 25.21 -10.62
C ALA A 42 -3.88 25.88 -11.00
N GLY A 43 -3.83 27.22 -11.07
CA GLY A 43 -2.62 28.00 -11.34
C GLY A 43 -1.74 28.30 -10.13
N SER A 44 -2.14 27.91 -8.91
CA SER A 44 -1.36 28.14 -7.68
C SER A 44 -0.33 27.02 -7.47
N ARG A 45 0.93 27.40 -7.21
CA ARG A 45 1.98 26.44 -6.90
C ARG A 45 1.66 25.76 -5.56
N GLY A 46 1.49 24.43 -5.57
CA GLY A 46 1.36 23.59 -4.38
C GLY A 46 -0.03 23.01 -4.10
N VAL A 47 -1.13 23.69 -4.47
CA VAL A 47 -2.50 23.18 -4.27
C VAL A 47 -2.77 21.88 -5.04
N PRO A 48 -2.35 21.74 -6.31
CA PRO A 48 -2.54 20.49 -7.04
C PRO A 48 -1.80 19.28 -6.42
N ALA A 49 -0.63 19.50 -5.83
CA ALA A 49 0.14 18.43 -5.18
C ALA A 49 -0.53 17.97 -3.87
N ALA A 50 -0.97 18.92 -3.04
CA ALA A 50 -1.73 18.61 -1.83
C ALA A 50 -3.06 17.89 -2.12
N ALA A 51 -3.76 18.28 -3.20
CA ALA A 51 -4.98 17.59 -3.62
C ALA A 51 -4.73 16.12 -4.02
N ALA A 52 -3.65 15.85 -4.77
CA ALA A 52 -3.26 14.49 -5.12
C ALA A 52 -2.91 13.66 -3.87
N GLU A 53 -2.28 14.27 -2.86
CA GLU A 53 -1.95 13.64 -1.59
C GLU A 53 -3.21 13.29 -0.77
N ASP A 54 -4.17 14.20 -0.67
CA ASP A 54 -5.41 13.95 0.08
C ASP A 54 -6.26 12.85 -0.57
N GLN A 55 -6.37 12.86 -1.90
CA GLN A 55 -7.06 11.81 -2.66
C GLN A 55 -6.34 10.47 -2.52
N GLN A 56 -5.01 10.49 -2.56
CA GLN A 56 -4.18 9.32 -2.30
C GLN A 56 -4.52 8.76 -0.92
N ILE A 57 -4.57 9.58 0.13
CA ILE A 57 -4.82 9.09 1.50
C ILE A 57 -6.24 8.51 1.62
N ALA A 58 -7.24 9.18 1.04
CA ALA A 58 -8.61 8.66 1.01
C ALA A 58 -8.70 7.32 0.29
N GLY A 59 -7.96 7.14 -0.80
CA GLY A 59 -7.89 5.87 -1.52
C GLY A 59 -7.25 4.73 -0.70
N TRP A 60 -6.29 5.06 0.17
CA TRP A 60 -5.69 4.07 1.08
C TRP A 60 -6.65 3.70 2.21
N ILE A 61 -7.24 4.67 2.90
CA ILE A 61 -8.19 4.38 3.98
C ILE A 61 -9.37 3.55 3.43
N ALA A 62 -9.86 3.86 2.22
CA ALA A 62 -10.88 3.07 1.52
C ALA A 62 -10.44 1.65 1.18
N PHE A 63 -9.15 1.42 0.94
CA PHE A 63 -8.61 0.08 0.75
C PHE A 63 -8.66 -0.72 2.06
N ASP A 64 -8.20 -0.12 3.16
CA ASP A 64 -8.16 -0.77 4.47
C ASP A 64 -9.56 -1.07 5.05
N ASP A 65 -10.56 -0.26 4.69
CA ASP A 65 -11.98 -0.47 5.04
C ASP A 65 -12.72 -1.41 4.05
N GLU A 66 -11.99 -2.09 3.15
CA GLU A 66 -12.53 -3.00 2.14
C GLU A 66 -13.51 -2.36 1.14
N ARG A 67 -13.48 -1.03 1.00
CA ARG A 67 -14.27 -0.26 0.02
C ARG A 67 -13.53 -0.17 -1.31
N GLN A 68 -13.37 -1.30 -1.97
CA GLN A 68 -12.49 -1.46 -3.14
C GLN A 68 -12.85 -0.55 -4.33
N ASP A 69 -14.13 -0.24 -4.55
CA ASP A 69 -14.56 0.68 -5.62
C ASP A 69 -14.19 2.13 -5.31
N LEU A 70 -14.39 2.55 -4.06
CA LEU A 70 -14.02 3.88 -3.59
C LEU A 70 -12.49 4.07 -3.61
N SER A 71 -11.75 3.04 -3.18
CA SER A 71 -10.29 3.03 -3.24
C SER A 71 -9.78 3.23 -4.67
N ARG A 72 -10.38 2.52 -5.64
CA ARG A 72 -10.05 2.66 -7.06
C ARG A 72 -10.36 4.06 -7.56
N GLN A 73 -11.55 4.58 -7.28
CA GLN A 73 -11.96 5.91 -7.71
C GLN A 73 -10.96 6.97 -7.22
N MET A 74 -10.71 7.02 -5.91
CA MET A 74 -9.84 8.04 -5.32
C MET A 74 -8.39 7.91 -5.82
N SER A 75 -7.90 6.69 -6.03
CA SER A 75 -6.57 6.46 -6.58
C SER A 75 -6.46 6.92 -8.04
N LEU A 76 -7.47 6.69 -8.89
CA LEU A 76 -7.46 7.18 -10.27
C LEU A 76 -7.52 8.71 -10.36
N GLU A 77 -8.30 9.34 -9.50
CA GLU A 77 -8.34 10.81 -9.45
C GLU A 77 -7.00 11.41 -8.97
N ALA A 78 -6.38 10.80 -7.96
CA ALA A 78 -5.03 11.17 -7.52
C ALA A 78 -4.02 11.00 -8.65
N LEU A 79 -4.11 9.92 -9.43
CA LEU A 79 -3.22 9.63 -10.56
C LEU A 79 -3.33 10.70 -11.65
N LEU A 80 -4.55 11.10 -12.01
CA LEU A 80 -4.79 12.17 -12.98
C LEU A 80 -4.19 13.49 -12.51
N THR A 81 -4.36 13.82 -11.23
CA THR A 81 -3.80 15.04 -10.62
C THR A 81 -2.27 15.01 -10.59
N ALA A 82 -1.66 13.87 -10.23
CA ALA A 82 -0.22 13.68 -10.22
C ALA A 82 0.39 13.85 -11.63
N ARG A 83 -0.27 13.31 -12.66
CA ARG A 83 0.14 13.46 -14.06
C ARG A 83 0.02 14.90 -14.55
N ALA A 84 -1.11 15.55 -14.27
CA ALA A 84 -1.35 16.94 -14.66
C ALA A 84 -0.32 17.91 -14.05
N THR A 85 0.29 17.54 -12.92
CA THR A 85 1.27 18.36 -12.20
C THR A 85 2.72 17.95 -12.44
N GLY A 86 2.96 16.89 -13.24
CA GLY A 86 4.29 16.33 -13.46
C GLY A 86 4.92 15.72 -12.20
N ASN A 87 4.14 15.38 -11.18
CA ASN A 87 4.64 14.79 -9.94
C ASN A 87 4.88 13.29 -10.13
N ARG A 88 6.01 12.95 -10.77
CA ARG A 88 6.36 11.55 -11.11
C ARG A 88 6.46 10.63 -9.90
N SER A 89 6.97 11.15 -8.78
CA SER A 89 7.10 10.38 -7.54
C SER A 89 5.73 9.96 -6.99
N MET A 90 4.75 10.87 -7.01
CA MET A 90 3.39 10.57 -6.58
C MET A 90 2.67 9.64 -7.55
N GLU A 91 2.86 9.83 -8.86
CA GLU A 91 2.33 8.92 -9.88
C GLU A 91 2.80 7.48 -9.64
N GLN A 92 4.11 7.27 -9.43
CA GLN A 92 4.67 5.94 -9.15
C GLN A 92 4.08 5.33 -7.89
N TYR A 93 3.94 6.12 -6.82
CA TYR A 93 3.32 5.66 -5.58
C TYR A 93 1.88 5.18 -5.80
N ILE A 94 1.07 5.98 -6.49
CA ILE A 94 -0.34 5.66 -6.76
C ILE A 94 -0.46 4.41 -7.64
N LEU A 95 0.38 4.28 -8.68
CA LEU A 95 0.44 3.08 -9.51
C LEU A 95 0.80 1.84 -8.69
N GLY A 96 1.79 1.93 -7.80
CA GLY A 96 2.15 0.83 -6.91
C GLY A 96 1.01 0.38 -5.99
N ARG A 97 0.16 1.31 -5.56
CA ARG A 97 -1.05 0.98 -4.79
C ARG A 97 -2.18 0.40 -5.63
N LEU A 98 -2.37 0.87 -6.86
CA LEU A 98 -3.33 0.24 -7.77
C LEU A 98 -2.93 -1.23 -8.02
N ALA A 99 -1.64 -1.50 -8.21
CA ALA A 99 -1.13 -2.87 -8.30
C ALA A 99 -1.37 -3.68 -7.01
N MET A 100 -1.15 -3.09 -5.83
CA MET A 100 -1.47 -3.74 -4.54
C MET A 100 -2.94 -4.09 -4.43
N ARG A 101 -3.82 -3.15 -4.78
CA ARG A 101 -5.26 -3.35 -4.77
C ARG A 101 -5.64 -4.48 -5.71
N ASP A 102 -5.11 -4.50 -6.92
CA ASP A 102 -5.42 -5.52 -7.92
C ASP A 102 -4.95 -6.91 -7.46
N VAL A 103 -3.79 -7.02 -6.79
CA VAL A 103 -3.40 -8.25 -6.08
C VAL A 103 -4.42 -8.64 -4.99
N HIS A 104 -4.85 -7.68 -4.16
CA HIS A 104 -5.80 -7.94 -3.06
C HIS A 104 -7.14 -8.50 -3.55
N ILE A 105 -7.64 -7.99 -4.68
CA ILE A 105 -8.90 -8.46 -5.27
C ILE A 105 -8.72 -9.58 -6.31
N HIS A 106 -7.58 -10.27 -6.30
CA HIS A 106 -7.25 -11.39 -7.19
C HIS A 106 -7.36 -11.05 -8.68
N ARG A 107 -6.84 -9.89 -9.07
CA ARG A 107 -6.61 -9.44 -10.46
C ARG A 107 -5.11 -9.34 -10.76
N PRO A 108 -4.38 -10.46 -10.74
CA PRO A 108 -2.92 -10.43 -10.80
C PRO A 108 -2.39 -9.99 -12.16
N THR A 109 -3.13 -10.24 -13.25
CA THR A 109 -2.71 -9.82 -14.59
C THR A 109 -2.65 -8.29 -14.72
N GLU A 110 -3.63 -7.58 -14.17
CA GLU A 110 -3.66 -6.11 -14.13
C GLU A 110 -2.53 -5.56 -13.27
N ALA A 111 -2.30 -6.14 -12.09
CA ALA A 111 -1.18 -5.78 -11.23
C ALA A 111 0.17 -5.97 -11.93
N ALA A 112 0.36 -7.12 -12.60
CA ALA A 112 1.59 -7.43 -13.35
C ALA A 112 1.83 -6.44 -14.50
N GLN A 113 0.77 -6.03 -15.21
CA GLN A 113 0.88 -5.02 -16.28
C GLN A 113 1.37 -3.67 -15.74
N ILE A 114 0.81 -3.20 -14.61
CA ILE A 114 1.25 -1.96 -13.97
C ILE A 114 2.71 -2.06 -13.56
N CYS A 115 3.10 -3.15 -12.91
CA CYS A 115 4.46 -3.34 -12.42
C CYS A 115 5.47 -3.41 -13.57
N ARG A 116 5.18 -4.19 -14.61
CA ARG A 116 6.03 -4.28 -15.80
C ARG A 116 6.23 -2.92 -16.45
N ALA A 117 5.15 -2.19 -16.71
CA ALA A 117 5.24 -0.86 -17.32
C ALA A 117 6.12 0.10 -16.51
N ALA A 118 6.01 0.09 -15.18
CA ALA A 118 6.82 0.95 -14.32
C ALA A 118 8.29 0.51 -14.25
N LEU A 119 8.56 -0.80 -14.27
CA LEU A 119 9.92 -1.35 -14.27
C LEU A 119 10.63 -1.11 -15.60
N ASP A 120 9.92 -1.26 -16.72
CA ASP A 120 10.41 -1.00 -18.08
C ASP A 120 10.71 0.50 -18.30
N ASP A 121 9.90 1.38 -17.71
CA ASP A 121 10.14 2.83 -17.67
C ASP A 121 11.32 3.22 -16.76
N GLY A 122 11.90 2.26 -16.03
CA GLY A 122 13.07 2.51 -15.19
C GLY A 122 12.74 3.20 -13.87
N ALA A 123 11.63 2.81 -13.21
CA ALA A 123 11.31 3.27 -11.85
C ALA A 123 12.57 3.24 -10.95
N PRO A 124 12.93 4.35 -10.27
CA PRO A 124 14.17 4.44 -9.53
C PRO A 124 14.00 4.04 -8.06
N GLY A 125 15.11 3.68 -7.41
CA GLY A 125 15.22 3.54 -5.95
C GLY A 125 14.06 2.76 -5.31
N ALA A 126 13.47 3.33 -4.27
CA ALA A 126 12.36 2.73 -3.54
C ALA A 126 11.12 2.43 -4.41
N ALA A 127 10.87 3.20 -5.48
CA ALA A 127 9.78 2.89 -6.42
C ALA A 127 10.04 1.57 -7.14
N ARG A 128 11.29 1.32 -7.56
CA ARG A 128 11.68 0.03 -8.13
C ARG A 128 11.43 -1.11 -7.17
N THR A 129 11.89 -0.96 -5.93
CA THR A 129 11.74 -1.97 -4.87
C THR A 129 10.27 -2.29 -4.62
N MET A 130 9.41 -1.27 -4.56
CA MET A 130 7.96 -1.45 -4.46
C MET A 130 7.39 -2.21 -5.66
N PHE A 131 7.68 -1.81 -6.91
CA PHE A 131 7.13 -2.50 -8.08
C PHE A 131 7.61 -3.94 -8.20
N THR A 132 8.87 -4.23 -7.83
CA THR A 132 9.39 -5.61 -7.75
C THR A 132 8.61 -6.43 -6.73
N LEU A 133 8.31 -5.87 -5.56
CA LEU A 133 7.51 -6.54 -4.52
C LEU A 133 6.10 -6.85 -5.04
N ARG A 134 5.44 -5.88 -5.67
CA ARG A 134 4.09 -6.06 -6.22
C ARG A 134 4.08 -7.06 -7.38
N ALA A 135 5.13 -7.07 -8.21
CA ALA A 135 5.31 -8.08 -9.26
C ALA A 135 5.46 -9.49 -8.66
N ALA A 136 6.20 -9.65 -7.56
CA ALA A 136 6.34 -10.94 -6.87
C ALA A 136 4.98 -11.48 -6.40
N ARG A 137 4.15 -10.61 -5.82
CA ARG A 137 2.78 -10.96 -5.39
C ARG A 137 1.88 -11.37 -6.56
N ALA A 138 1.93 -10.62 -7.67
CA ALA A 138 1.17 -10.94 -8.87
C ALA A 138 1.62 -12.28 -9.48
N ALA A 139 2.92 -12.53 -9.59
CA ALA A 139 3.49 -13.78 -10.07
C ALA A 139 2.99 -14.99 -9.23
N ALA A 140 3.01 -14.86 -7.91
CA ALA A 140 2.52 -15.92 -7.02
C ALA A 140 1.05 -16.28 -7.28
N GLN A 141 0.18 -15.28 -7.43
CA GLN A 141 -1.24 -15.49 -7.74
C GLN A 141 -1.49 -16.06 -9.15
N MET A 142 -0.54 -15.91 -10.07
CA MET A 142 -0.60 -16.53 -11.41
C MET A 142 -0.03 -17.96 -11.43
N GLY A 143 0.45 -18.49 -10.29
CA GLY A 143 1.09 -19.80 -10.21
C GLY A 143 2.54 -19.81 -10.70
N GLU A 144 3.18 -18.63 -10.80
CA GLU A 144 4.57 -18.47 -11.21
C GLU A 144 5.50 -18.51 -9.99
N ASP A 145 5.60 -19.69 -9.36
CA ASP A 145 6.29 -19.87 -8.08
C ASP A 145 7.75 -19.42 -8.07
N THR A 146 8.53 -19.82 -9.08
CA THR A 146 9.95 -19.46 -9.17
C THR A 146 10.12 -17.95 -9.40
N PRO A 147 9.47 -17.34 -10.41
CA PRO A 147 9.49 -15.88 -10.56
C PRO A 147 9.07 -15.12 -9.30
N ALA A 148 8.03 -15.58 -8.60
CA ALA A 148 7.58 -14.94 -7.37
C ALA A 148 8.66 -14.94 -6.27
N LEU A 149 9.34 -16.07 -6.08
CA LEU A 149 10.40 -16.20 -5.08
C LEU A 149 11.66 -15.41 -5.45
N ASP A 150 12.04 -15.40 -6.73
CA ASP A 150 13.18 -14.62 -7.21
C ASP A 150 12.94 -13.12 -7.01
N LEU A 151 11.74 -12.63 -7.38
CA LEU A 151 11.38 -11.23 -7.24
C LEU A 151 11.31 -10.78 -5.78
N ILE A 152 10.78 -11.60 -4.85
CA ILE A 152 10.73 -11.20 -3.44
C ILE A 152 12.12 -11.16 -2.79
N GLU A 153 13.05 -12.01 -3.23
CA GLU A 153 14.45 -11.94 -2.77
C GLU A 153 15.20 -10.76 -3.41
N GLU A 154 14.90 -10.41 -4.65
CA GLU A 154 15.38 -9.16 -5.28
C GLU A 154 14.90 -7.93 -4.50
N THR A 155 13.61 -7.90 -4.13
CA THR A 155 13.05 -6.85 -3.26
C THR A 155 13.81 -6.75 -1.94
N ARG A 156 14.06 -7.88 -1.27
CA ARG A 156 14.81 -7.92 0.00
C ARG A 156 16.24 -7.41 -0.17
N SER A 157 16.93 -7.87 -1.20
CA SER A 157 18.30 -7.45 -1.52
C SER A 157 18.38 -5.94 -1.76
N ARG A 158 17.45 -5.38 -2.54
CA ARG A 158 17.36 -3.93 -2.76
C ARG A 158 17.08 -3.14 -1.49
N HIS A 159 16.25 -3.67 -0.60
CA HIS A 159 15.98 -3.01 0.68
C HIS A 159 17.23 -2.95 1.56
N LEU A 160 18.03 -4.03 1.57
CA LEU A 160 19.27 -4.13 2.35
C LEU A 160 20.39 -3.20 1.84
N GLU A 161 20.35 -2.74 0.59
CA GLU A 161 21.23 -1.67 0.10
C GLU A 161 21.03 -0.34 0.85
N GLY A 162 19.90 -0.19 1.54
CA GLY A 162 19.55 0.96 2.35
C GLY A 162 18.94 2.13 1.55
N PRO A 163 18.49 3.19 2.27
CA PRO A 163 17.85 4.34 1.65
C PRO A 163 18.81 5.12 0.74
N ARG A 164 18.30 5.58 -0.40
CA ARG A 164 19.04 6.42 -1.35
C ARG A 164 18.73 7.89 -1.13
N THR A 165 19.66 8.78 -1.45
CA THR A 165 19.51 10.25 -1.28
C THR A 165 18.26 10.83 -1.93
N HIS A 166 17.83 10.24 -3.04
CA HIS A 166 16.67 10.68 -3.82
C HIS A 166 15.44 9.80 -3.63
N ASP A 167 15.44 8.91 -2.64
CA ASP A 167 14.25 8.13 -2.35
C ASP A 167 13.10 9.05 -1.90
N PRO A 168 11.89 8.78 -2.41
CA PRO A 168 10.75 9.62 -2.12
C PRO A 168 10.34 9.50 -0.66
N ALA A 169 9.83 10.59 -0.09
CA ALA A 169 9.48 10.64 1.32
C ALA A 169 8.44 9.59 1.72
N TRP A 170 7.59 9.12 0.80
CA TRP A 170 6.61 8.08 1.05
C TRP A 170 7.24 6.68 1.24
N ALA A 171 8.51 6.45 0.93
CA ALA A 171 9.14 5.13 1.00
C ALA A 171 9.28 4.56 2.42
N TRP A 172 8.94 5.32 3.46
CA TRP A 172 9.09 4.95 4.87
C TRP A 172 8.35 3.67 5.27
N TRP A 173 7.32 3.25 4.54
CA TRP A 173 6.57 2.01 4.82
C TRP A 173 7.24 0.75 4.26
N LEU A 174 8.17 0.87 3.31
CA LEU A 174 8.94 -0.25 2.76
C LEU A 174 9.98 -0.73 3.78
N THR A 175 9.49 -1.45 4.77
CA THR A 175 10.27 -2.00 5.88
C THR A 175 10.60 -3.47 5.61
N GLU A 176 11.63 -4.01 6.28
CA GLU A 176 11.88 -5.45 6.29
C GLU A 176 10.63 -6.22 6.73
N ALA A 177 9.87 -5.64 7.66
CA ALA A 177 8.61 -6.14 8.13
C ALA A 177 7.56 -6.31 7.02
N GLU A 178 7.34 -5.25 6.25
CA GLU A 178 6.45 -5.27 5.08
C GLU A 178 6.85 -6.33 4.05
N ILE A 179 8.16 -6.43 3.77
CA ILE A 179 8.69 -7.38 2.79
C ILE A 179 8.45 -8.81 3.26
N ALA A 180 8.70 -9.10 4.53
CA ALA A 180 8.48 -10.42 5.13
C ALA A 180 6.99 -10.80 5.18
N TRP A 181 6.10 -9.85 5.48
CA TRP A 181 4.64 -10.06 5.37
C TRP A 181 4.26 -10.51 3.96
N HIS A 182 4.72 -9.79 2.94
CA HIS A 182 4.44 -10.14 1.55
C HIS A 182 5.08 -11.46 1.11
N HIS A 183 6.25 -11.81 1.65
CA HIS A 183 6.87 -13.11 1.44
C HIS A 183 5.99 -14.24 2.01
N ALA A 184 5.46 -14.08 3.22
CA ALA A 184 4.54 -15.05 3.82
C ALA A 184 3.25 -15.19 3.01
N MET A 185 2.71 -14.08 2.50
CA MET A 185 1.57 -14.13 1.59
C MET A 185 1.91 -14.85 0.26
N ILE A 186 3.14 -14.78 -0.26
CA ILE A 186 3.55 -15.53 -1.47
C ILE A 186 3.50 -17.04 -1.18
N TYR A 187 3.94 -17.46 0.00
CA TYR A 187 3.78 -18.86 0.41
C TYR A 187 2.32 -19.27 0.53
N THR A 188 1.46 -18.37 0.99
CA THR A 188 0.00 -18.59 1.03
C THR A 188 -0.58 -18.80 -0.38
N ASP A 189 -0.28 -17.90 -1.31
CA ASP A 189 -0.79 -17.98 -2.69
C ASP A 189 -0.28 -19.22 -3.45
N THR A 190 0.90 -19.72 -3.07
CA THR A 190 1.53 -20.92 -3.66
C THR A 190 1.24 -22.21 -2.89
N GLY A 191 0.33 -22.18 -1.91
CA GLY A 191 -0.10 -23.37 -1.15
C GLY A 191 0.93 -23.95 -0.18
N ARG A 192 2.02 -23.22 0.12
CA ARG A 192 3.10 -23.60 1.04
C ARG A 192 2.79 -23.12 2.46
N TRP A 193 1.68 -23.61 3.02
CA TRP A 193 1.11 -23.14 4.29
C TRP A 193 2.07 -23.23 5.48
N ASP A 194 2.85 -24.32 5.60
CA ASP A 194 3.82 -24.47 6.70
C ASP A 194 4.85 -23.33 6.70
N ARG A 195 5.35 -22.96 5.52
CA ARG A 195 6.30 -21.85 5.33
C ARG A 195 5.65 -20.49 5.57
N ALA A 196 4.38 -20.33 5.18
CA ALA A 196 3.63 -19.11 5.47
C ALA A 196 3.50 -18.90 6.99
N ILE A 197 3.11 -19.94 7.74
CA ILE A 197 2.98 -19.89 9.20
C ILE A 197 4.31 -19.55 9.88
N GLU A 198 5.41 -20.21 9.49
CA GLU A 198 6.76 -19.93 10.00
C GLU A 198 7.10 -18.43 9.84
N ARG A 199 6.85 -17.87 8.66
CA ARG A 199 7.16 -16.47 8.37
C ARG A 199 6.23 -15.47 9.05
N PHE A 200 4.93 -15.74 9.12
CA PHE A 200 4.00 -14.89 9.87
C PHE A 200 4.31 -14.90 11.38
N THR A 201 4.73 -16.04 11.92
CA THR A 201 5.13 -16.15 13.34
C THR A 201 6.35 -15.30 13.62
N ALA A 202 7.41 -15.44 12.81
CA ALA A 202 8.61 -14.64 12.93
C ALA A 202 8.35 -13.12 12.81
N ALA A 203 7.36 -12.73 11.99
CA ALA A 203 6.90 -11.34 11.90
C ALA A 203 6.22 -10.85 13.18
N CYS A 204 5.39 -11.68 13.80
CA CYS A 204 4.68 -11.33 15.04
C CYS A 204 5.61 -11.21 16.26
N GLU A 205 6.71 -11.94 16.29
CA GLU A 205 7.71 -11.93 17.38
C GLU A 205 8.60 -10.68 17.39
N ARG A 206 8.47 -9.78 16.39
CA ARG A 206 9.20 -8.51 16.28
C ARG A 206 8.26 -7.29 16.30
N PRO A 207 7.44 -7.10 17.35
CA PRO A 207 6.35 -6.12 17.34
C PRO A 207 6.81 -4.67 17.12
N ASP A 208 8.02 -4.32 17.53
CA ASP A 208 8.59 -2.97 17.39
C ASP A 208 8.90 -2.60 15.92
N GLU A 209 9.08 -3.59 15.05
CA GLU A 209 9.29 -3.43 13.60
C GLU A 209 7.95 -3.57 12.81
N TYR A 210 6.92 -4.17 13.42
CA TYR A 210 5.64 -4.54 12.81
C TYR A 210 4.43 -3.87 13.47
N ALA A 211 4.59 -2.66 14.01
CA ALA A 211 3.53 -1.99 14.79
C ALA A 211 2.17 -1.86 14.05
N TRP A 212 2.15 -1.96 12.72
CA TRP A 212 0.94 -1.97 11.90
C TRP A 212 0.40 -3.40 11.66
N ALA A 213 1.24 -4.38 11.27
CA ALA A 213 0.84 -5.77 11.03
C ALA A 213 0.40 -6.50 12.31
N SER A 214 1.02 -6.18 13.45
CA SER A 214 0.64 -6.71 14.77
C SER A 214 -0.81 -6.32 15.14
N ARG A 215 -1.31 -5.16 14.67
CA ARG A 215 -2.68 -4.71 14.96
C ARG A 215 -3.74 -5.40 14.10
N ILE A 216 -3.44 -5.72 12.83
CA ILE A 216 -4.34 -6.52 11.97
C ILE A 216 -4.44 -7.95 12.54
N SER A 217 -3.31 -8.55 12.91
CA SER A 217 -3.30 -9.87 13.56
C SER A 217 -4.09 -9.87 14.88
N GLN A 218 -3.95 -8.85 15.73
CA GLN A 218 -4.74 -8.72 16.96
C GLN A 218 -6.24 -8.44 16.72
N ALA A 219 -6.61 -7.78 15.62
CA ALA A 219 -8.02 -7.59 15.25
C ALA A 219 -8.64 -8.90 14.74
N SER A 220 -7.93 -9.65 13.91
CA SER A 220 -8.37 -10.94 13.35
C SER A 220 -8.38 -12.07 14.38
N LEU A 221 -7.49 -12.04 15.39
CA LEU A 221 -7.46 -13.02 16.48
C LEU A 221 -8.47 -12.72 17.61
N ARG A 222 -9.15 -11.55 17.58
CA ARG A 222 -10.20 -11.21 18.56
C ARG A 222 -11.61 -11.60 18.11
N GLU A 223 -11.77 -12.16 16.92
CA GLU A 223 -12.98 -12.93 16.56
C GLU A 223 -12.69 -14.42 16.58
N PRO A 224 -12.94 -15.05 17.73
CA PRO A 224 -13.78 -16.25 17.69
C PRO A 224 -14.89 -16.24 18.75
N ALA A 225 -16.03 -16.82 18.36
CA ALA A 225 -17.14 -17.28 19.21
C ALA A 225 -18.23 -16.27 19.65
N ARG A 226 -18.90 -15.57 18.71
CA ARG A 226 -20.23 -14.98 18.96
C ARG A 226 -21.36 -15.40 18.02
N GLN A 227 -21.16 -16.47 17.27
CA GLN A 227 -22.25 -17.11 16.52
C GLN A 227 -22.17 -18.61 16.73
N LEU A 228 -22.65 -19.11 17.88
CA LEU A 228 -23.08 -20.51 18.05
C LEU A 228 -23.94 -20.74 19.31
N THR A 229 -24.52 -19.70 19.94
CA THR A 229 -25.51 -19.86 21.01
C THR A 229 -26.75 -19.03 20.73
N ALA A 230 -27.52 -19.45 19.73
CA ALA A 230 -28.93 -19.12 19.56
C ALA A 230 -29.63 -20.25 18.80
N SER A 231 -29.72 -21.40 19.45
CA SER A 231 -30.77 -22.39 19.23
C SER A 231 -31.17 -22.88 20.60
N ASP A 232 -32.24 -22.28 21.11
CA ASP A 232 -33.32 -22.90 21.87
C ASP A 232 -34.43 -21.83 22.06
#